data_AF-A0A349PNX5-F1
#
_entry.id   AF-A0A349PNX5-F1
#
_cell.length_a   1.000
_cell.length_b   1.000
_cell.length_c   1.000
_cell.angle_alpha   90.00
_cell.angle_beta   90.00
_cell.angle_gamma   90.00
#
_symmetry.space_group_name_H-M   'P 1'
#
loop_
_entity.id
_entity.type
_entity.pdbx_description
1 polymer ?
#
loop_
_entity_poly.entity_id
_entity_poly.type
_entity_poly.pdbx_seq_one_letter_code
_entity_poly.pdbx_strand_id
1 'polypeptide(L)' 'MKKYKLLIKQKGLKISWIADQLGISQPTLSMYLNNKREMPYEVEQRLKKILL' A
#
# COMPACT_ATOMS: atom_id res chain seq x y z
N MET A 1 1.57 -1.11 -10.29
CA MET A 1 0.68 -1.19 -9.11
C MET A 1 -0.69 -0.52 -9.27
N LYS A 2 -1.36 -0.62 -10.45
CA LYS A 2 -2.74 -0.12 -10.59
C LYS A 2 -3.76 -0.93 -9.75
N LYS A 3 -3.53 -2.23 -9.58
CA LYS A 3 -4.41 -3.16 -8.83
C LYS A 3 -4.60 -2.75 -7.37
N TYR A 4 -3.53 -2.52 -6.62
CA TYR A 4 -3.63 -2.18 -5.19
C TYR A 4 -4.31 -0.83 -4.97
N LYS A 5 -4.00 0.19 -5.77
CA LYS A 5 -4.69 1.48 -5.69
C LYS A 5 -6.20 1.36 -5.89
N LEU A 6 -6.62 0.52 -6.85
CA LEU A 6 -8.04 0.28 -7.11
C LEU A 6 -8.71 -0.41 -5.90
N LEU A 7 -8.09 -1.45 -5.35
CA LEU A 7 -8.60 -2.14 -4.16
C LEU A 7 -8.70 -1.21 -2.94
N ILE A 8 -7.67 -0.40 -2.70
CA ILE A 8 -7.67 0.59 -1.61
C ILE A 8 -8.85 1.55 -1.77
N LYS A 9 -9.09 2.05 -2.99
CA LYS A 9 -10.21 2.94 -3.31
C LYS A 9 -11.56 2.25 -3.11
N GLN A 10 -11.71 1.00 -3.56
CA GLN A 10 -12.95 0.23 -3.41
C GLN A 10 -13.28 -0.06 -1.94
N LYS A 11 -12.28 -0.30 -1.09
CA LYS A 11 -12.46 -0.51 0.35
C LYS A 11 -12.61 0.79 1.15
N GLY A 12 -12.44 1.97 0.55
CA GLY A 12 -12.49 3.26 1.25
C GLY A 12 -11.37 3.45 2.28
N LEU A 13 -10.27 2.70 2.16
CA LEU A 13 -9.18 2.75 3.14
C LEU A 13 -8.31 3.99 2.93
N LYS A 14 -8.00 4.68 4.03
CA LYS A 14 -7.08 5.81 4.00
C LYS A 14 -5.64 5.31 3.82
N ILE A 15 -4.90 5.95 2.91
CA ILE A 15 -3.48 5.60 2.66
C ILE A 15 -2.63 5.75 3.92
N SER A 16 -2.89 6.78 4.74
CA SER A 16 -2.21 6.98 6.02
C SER A 16 -2.41 5.79 6.95
N TRP A 17 -3.66 5.32 7.12
CA TRP A 17 -3.97 4.16 7.95
C TRP A 17 -3.25 2.90 7.47
N ILE A 18 -3.20 2.65 6.16
CA ILE A 18 -2.45 1.50 5.61
C ILE A 18 -0.96 1.66 5.90
N ALA A 19 -0.40 2.86 5.76
CA ALA A 19 1.00 3.12 6.04
C ALA A 19 1.34 2.82 7.51
N ASP A 20 0.45 3.22 8.44
CA ASP A 20 0.56 2.93 9.87
C ASP A 20 0.54 1.41 10.13
N GLN A 21 -0.39 0.67 9.51
CA GLN A 21 -0.45 -0.81 9.62
C GLN A 21 0.81 -1.51 9.07
N LEU A 22 1.43 -0.90 8.06
CA LEU A 22 2.66 -1.39 7.44
C LEU A 22 3.93 -0.93 8.19
N GLY A 23 3.82 0.01 9.14
CA GLY A 23 4.96 0.59 9.85
C GLY A 23 5.90 1.37 8.92
N ILE A 24 5.37 1.99 7.87
CA ILE A 24 6.14 2.80 6.91
C ILE A 24 5.53 4.18 6.77
N SER A 25 6.31 5.15 6.28
CA SER A 25 5.77 6.49 6.04
C SER A 25 4.73 6.49 4.89
N GLN A 26 3.73 7.38 4.99
CA GLN A 26 2.75 7.57 3.91
C GLN A 26 3.41 7.93 2.55
N PRO A 27 4.43 8.81 2.48
CA PRO A 27 5.17 9.05 1.23
C PRO A 27 5.81 7.78 0.67
N THR A 28 6.40 6.93 1.51
CA THR A 28 7.01 5.66 1.10
C THR A 28 5.98 4.74 0.45
N LEU A 29 4.83 4.55 1.11
CA LEU A 29 3.73 3.76 0.55
C LEU A 29 3.24 4.36 -0.79
N SER A 30 3.14 5.68 -0.88
CA SER A 30 2.75 6.36 -2.12
C SER A 30 3.76 6.09 -3.24
N MET A 31 5.07 6.15 -2.98
CA MET A 31 6.09 5.85 -4.00
C MET A 31 5.94 4.42 -4.53
N TYR A 32 5.73 3.45 -3.64
CA TYR A 32 5.47 2.07 -4.04
C TYR A 32 4.22 1.95 -4.91
N LEU A 33 3.08 2.45 -4.43
CA LEU A 33 1.81 2.39 -5.15
C LEU A 33 1.84 3.10 -6.51
N ASN A 34 2.72 4.09 -6.68
CA ASN A 34 2.94 4.81 -7.94
C ASN A 34 4.01 4.17 -8.84
N ASN A 35 4.59 3.03 -8.47
CA ASN A 35 5.75 2.42 -9.14
C ASN A 35 6.97 3.35 -9.24
N LYS A 36 7.07 4.39 -8.39
CA LYS A 36 8.27 5.26 -8.33
C LYS A 36 9.43 4.58 -7.60
N ARG A 37 9.12 3.55 -6.81
CA ARG A 37 10.07 2.68 -6.12
C ARG A 37 9.50 1.27 -6.11
N GLU A 38 10.36 0.28 -6.24
CA GLU A 38 9.97 -1.12 -6.07
C GLU A 38 9.52 -1.38 -4.62
N MET A 39 8.38 -2.05 -4.46
CA MET A 39 7.88 -2.43 -3.14
C MET A 39 8.59 -3.71 -2.70
N PRO A 40 9.23 -3.72 -1.52
CA PRO A 40 9.83 -4.94 -0.99
C PRO A 40 8.78 -6.05 -0.84
N TYR A 41 9.18 -7.29 -1.09
CA TYR A 41 8.29 -8.45 -1.04
C TYR A 41 7.52 -8.54 0.29
N GLU A 42 8.20 -8.36 1.42
CA GLU A 42 7.58 -8.40 2.76
C GLU A 42 6.48 -7.35 2.95
N VAL A 43 6.71 -6.14 2.45
CA VAL A 43 5.73 -5.05 2.48
C VAL A 43 4.54 -5.39 1.60
N GLU A 44 4.78 -5.99 0.43
CA GLU A 44 3.70 -6.44 -0.46
C GLU A 44 2.85 -7.54 0.18
N GLN A 45 3.46 -8.52 0.86
CA GLN A 45 2.73 -9.58 1.57
C GLN A 45 1.86 -9.03 2.70
N ARG A 46 2.38 -8.08 3.47
CA ARG A 46 1.60 -7.40 4.53
C ARG A 46 0.47 -6.57 3.93
N LEU A 47 0.71 -5.87 2.82
CA LEU A 47 -0.33 -5.13 2.12
C LEU A 47 -1.42 -6.06 1.57
N LYS A 48 -1.05 -7.23 1.03
CA LYS A 48 -2.00 -8.25 0.58
C LYS A 48 -2.91 -8.72 1.73
N LYS A 49 -2.37 -8.98 2.92
CA LYS A 49 -3.16 -9.36 4.11
C LYS A 49 -4.19 -8.31 4.55
N ILE A 50 -3.96 -7.03 4.22
CA ILE A 50 -4.91 -5.94 4.51
C ILE A 50 -5.98 -5.85 3.41
N LEU A 51 -5.60 -6.10 2.16
CA LEU A 51 -6.45 -5.86 1.00
C LEU A 51 -7.22 -7.07 0.48
N LEU A 52 -6.75 -8.29 0.75
CA LEU A 52 -7.35 -9.57 0.33
C LEU A 52 -7.84 -10.30 1.58
#